data_AF-A0A552JBU5-F1
#
_entry.id   AF-A0A552JBU5-F1
#
_cell.length_a   1.000
_cell.length_b   1.000
_cell.length_c   1.000
_cell.angle_alpha   90.00
_cell.angle_beta   90.00
_cell.angle_gamma   90.00
#
_symmetry.space_group_name_H-M   'P 1'
#
loop_
_entity.id
_entity.type
_entity.pdbx_description
1 polymer ?
#
loop_
_entity_poly.entity_id
_entity_poly.type
_entity_poly.pdbx_seq_one_letter_code
_entity_poly.pdbx_strand_id
1 'polypeptide(L)'
;MYQETVSTNKEKILFVSHKEKQCGIYQYGINVINALKKSQRYSFVYVECSSSDELFNAVAIFDPAAIIYNYNPTTMPWISDETRNKIKIPQIGTIHEVNPKVAEGANRELFDYHITPDPTLVTNNPIVFKTGRLIPDYQNNYSLPSIPTIGSFGFATPDKGFEKLVLAVQEEFDEAIIRLHIPYGDFAFADEKALVERCKKLILKPKIQLIATHNFLNNEELLNFLAQNTINVFLYGVGKDRGISSVTDYALAVGRPLAISNSNMFRHITNHKSFEAEISAFLENIDVEKIEELEEPKKFLTKARLYLKKKFYSLKYKAKLEKQWLWLKKITTLKQIIDRGGAPFERFRAEWSESNFVMDYERILDQILDKLPSGDISHSSHLLENEKILSTGVANVKTFNRILDNSAREHYREAIKHLSEFAPDTFARKIPEANIQQAFVLDTVLKLSCLFDKPKVLCIGSYEDTAADSLKKLGCQMEEVDPVINYDLSTFFHKESTAKESYDIIFSTSVLEHIRNDELFMTQIVQLLAPKGLVVLTFDFDDRYQIGAPIPPEDYRLYTQQDLRNRIFPLLQGCSLVGEPQWSCPNPDFVYAGKYKYTFATLVFQKSLG
;
A
#
# COMPACT_ATOMS: atom_id res chain seq x y z
N MET A 1 9.33 31.07 -21.60
CA MET A 1 8.12 30.74 -22.37
C MET A 1 8.49 29.65 -23.36
N TYR A 2 8.35 28.39 -22.95
CA TYR A 2 8.36 27.25 -23.87
C TYR A 2 6.92 26.74 -23.91
N GLN A 3 6.22 27.06 -24.99
CA GLN A 3 4.98 26.38 -25.35
C GLN A 3 5.38 25.15 -26.15
N GLU A 4 5.49 24.00 -25.49
CA GLU A 4 5.37 22.74 -26.19
C GLU A 4 3.94 22.63 -26.72
N THR A 5 3.83 22.51 -28.03
CA THR A 5 2.66 21.97 -28.71
C THR A 5 2.49 20.51 -28.30
N VAL A 6 1.89 20.28 -27.14
CA VAL A 6 1.47 18.95 -26.70
C VAL A 6 0.38 18.48 -27.66
N SER A 7 0.65 17.39 -28.37
CA SER A 7 -0.33 16.64 -29.15
C SER A 7 -1.58 16.39 -28.29
N THR A 8 -2.69 17.04 -28.64
CA THR A 8 -3.92 17.10 -27.84
C THR A 8 -4.78 15.84 -27.89
N ASN A 9 -4.27 14.71 -28.39
CA ASN A 9 -5.07 13.50 -28.51
C ASN A 9 -4.57 12.41 -27.55
N LYS A 10 -4.91 12.57 -26.26
CA LYS A 10 -4.74 11.50 -25.26
C LYS A 10 -5.51 10.27 -25.71
N GLU A 11 -4.90 9.10 -25.64
CA GLU A 11 -5.60 7.85 -25.90
C GLU A 11 -6.78 7.69 -24.94
N LYS A 12 -7.91 7.22 -25.49
CA LYS A 12 -9.13 7.05 -24.72
C LYS A 12 -9.13 5.68 -24.06
N ILE A 13 -9.46 5.66 -22.77
CA ILE A 13 -9.65 4.44 -22.00
C ILE A 13 -11.12 4.38 -21.58
N LEU A 14 -11.81 3.31 -21.95
CA LEU A 14 -13.21 3.14 -21.60
C LEU A 14 -13.30 2.48 -20.22
N PHE A 15 -13.93 3.14 -19.26
CA PHE A 15 -14.24 2.60 -17.95
C PHE A 15 -15.71 2.22 -17.89
N VAL A 16 -15.99 0.93 -17.72
CA VAL A 16 -17.34 0.35 -17.80
C VAL A 16 -17.79 -0.09 -16.40
N SER A 17 -18.99 0.32 -16.02
CA SER A 17 -19.67 -0.12 -14.79
C SER A 17 -21.12 -0.55 -15.09
N HIS A 18 -21.80 -1.07 -14.07
CA HIS A 18 -23.24 -1.38 -14.11
C HIS A 18 -24.09 -0.15 -13.73
N LYS A 19 -25.42 -0.21 -13.88
CA LYS A 19 -26.33 0.96 -13.69
C LYS A 19 -26.87 1.11 -12.25
N GLU A 20 -26.79 0.06 -11.43
CA GLU A 20 -27.37 0.00 -10.08
C GLU A 20 -26.53 0.81 -9.07
N LYS A 21 -27.01 2.01 -8.72
CA LYS A 21 -26.21 3.00 -7.99
C LYS A 21 -26.04 2.71 -6.50
N GLN A 22 -27.00 2.04 -5.85
CA GLN A 22 -26.95 1.77 -4.41
C GLN A 22 -26.18 0.48 -4.11
N CYS A 23 -24.97 0.38 -4.66
CA CYS A 23 -24.10 -0.77 -4.53
C CYS A 23 -22.67 -0.32 -4.22
N GLY A 24 -21.98 -1.03 -3.31
CA GLY A 24 -20.59 -0.71 -2.97
C GLY A 24 -19.63 -0.81 -4.16
N ILE A 25 -19.93 -1.69 -5.12
CA ILE A 25 -19.14 -1.88 -6.35
C ILE A 25 -19.30 -0.68 -7.27
N TYR A 26 -20.54 -0.23 -7.49
CA TYR A 26 -20.82 1.00 -8.24
C TYR A 26 -20.11 2.21 -7.62
N GLN A 27 -20.26 2.43 -6.31
CA GLN A 27 -19.64 3.57 -5.63
C GLN A 27 -18.12 3.51 -5.68
N TYR A 28 -17.52 2.33 -5.57
CA TYR A 28 -16.09 2.14 -5.82
C TYR A 28 -15.71 2.58 -7.24
N GLY A 29 -16.46 2.11 -8.27
CA GLY A 29 -16.22 2.47 -9.66
C GLY A 29 -16.30 3.98 -9.91
N ILE A 30 -17.28 4.65 -9.30
CA ILE A 30 -17.43 6.12 -9.38
C ILE A 30 -16.22 6.84 -8.76
N ASN A 31 -15.72 6.39 -7.62
CA ASN A 31 -14.54 7.00 -7.00
C ASN A 31 -13.31 6.84 -7.89
N VAL A 32 -13.10 5.62 -8.39
CA VAL A 32 -11.98 5.31 -9.29
C VAL A 32 -12.05 6.21 -10.53
N ILE A 33 -13.17 6.24 -11.25
CA ILE A 33 -13.24 7.01 -12.50
C ILE A 33 -13.15 8.52 -12.29
N ASN A 34 -13.64 9.05 -11.16
CA ASN A 34 -13.47 10.46 -10.82
C ASN A 34 -12.00 10.81 -10.62
N ALA A 35 -11.23 9.92 -9.98
CA ALA A 35 -9.79 10.07 -9.86
C ALA A 35 -9.09 9.98 -11.22
N LEU A 36 -9.39 8.93 -11.99
CA LEU A 36 -8.74 8.67 -13.28
C LEU A 36 -8.98 9.79 -14.31
N LYS A 37 -10.11 10.49 -14.25
CA LYS A 37 -10.36 11.67 -15.08
C LYS A 37 -9.34 12.81 -14.88
N LYS A 38 -8.61 12.84 -13.76
CA LYS A 38 -7.52 13.80 -13.53
C LYS A 38 -6.20 13.42 -14.21
N SER A 39 -6.14 12.24 -14.84
CA SER A 39 -4.97 11.75 -15.59
C SER A 39 -4.50 12.77 -16.63
N GLN A 40 -3.19 13.01 -16.64
CA GLN A 40 -2.55 13.83 -17.66
C GLN A 40 -2.11 13.00 -18.87
N ARG A 41 -2.04 11.67 -18.72
CA ARG A 41 -1.57 10.75 -19.77
C ARG A 41 -2.68 10.17 -20.63
N TYR A 42 -3.83 9.87 -20.04
CA TYR A 42 -4.94 9.21 -20.72
C TYR A 42 -6.24 10.02 -20.61
N SER A 43 -7.17 9.77 -21.53
CA SER A 43 -8.53 10.33 -21.48
C SER A 43 -9.52 9.24 -21.07
N PHE A 44 -9.99 9.28 -19.83
CA PHE A 44 -10.91 8.27 -19.33
C PHE A 44 -12.36 8.62 -19.64
N VAL A 45 -13.07 7.69 -20.30
CA VAL A 45 -14.50 7.80 -20.63
C VAL A 45 -15.29 6.83 -19.77
N TYR A 46 -16.28 7.33 -19.03
CA TYR A 46 -17.15 6.51 -18.19
C TYR A 46 -18.42 6.12 -18.94
N VAL A 47 -18.77 4.84 -18.90
CA VAL A 47 -20.06 4.34 -19.40
C VAL A 47 -20.68 3.32 -18.44
N GLU A 48 -22.01 3.31 -18.39
CA GLU A 48 -22.79 2.33 -17.65
C GLU A 48 -23.49 1.40 -18.64
N CYS A 49 -23.24 0.10 -18.54
CA CYS A 49 -23.78 -0.90 -19.46
C CYS A 49 -24.59 -1.95 -18.71
N SER A 50 -25.73 -2.34 -19.28
CA SER A 50 -26.57 -3.45 -18.81
C SER A 50 -26.58 -4.64 -19.78
N SER A 51 -25.88 -4.54 -20.92
CA SER A 51 -25.77 -5.60 -21.92
C SER A 51 -24.49 -5.48 -22.75
N SER A 52 -24.15 -6.56 -23.46
CA SER A 52 -23.04 -6.58 -24.42
C SER A 52 -23.27 -5.63 -25.60
N ASP A 53 -24.51 -5.46 -26.07
CA ASP A 53 -24.84 -4.51 -27.16
C ASP A 53 -24.56 -3.05 -26.77
N GLU A 54 -24.89 -2.66 -25.53
CA GLU A 54 -24.56 -1.32 -25.02
C GLU A 54 -23.04 -1.12 -24.95
N LEU A 55 -22.29 -2.15 -24.54
CA LEU A 55 -20.83 -2.13 -24.56
C LEU A 55 -20.28 -1.98 -25.99
N PHE A 56 -20.75 -2.78 -26.95
CA PHE A 56 -20.27 -2.71 -28.33
C PHE A 56 -20.56 -1.35 -28.96
N ASN A 57 -21.74 -0.77 -28.68
CA ASN A 57 -22.07 0.59 -29.10
C ASN A 57 -21.11 1.62 -28.49
N ALA A 58 -20.80 1.51 -27.19
CA ALA A 58 -19.84 2.40 -26.53
C ALA A 58 -18.43 2.28 -27.16
N VAL A 59 -17.96 1.06 -27.43
CA VAL A 59 -16.68 0.82 -28.11
C VAL A 59 -16.67 1.45 -29.49
N ALA A 60 -17.72 1.29 -30.28
CA ALA A 60 -17.83 1.89 -31.61
C ALA A 60 -17.88 3.43 -31.60
N ILE A 61 -18.53 4.02 -30.58
CA ILE A 61 -18.64 5.49 -30.44
C ILE A 61 -17.32 6.11 -29.99
N PHE A 62 -16.67 5.50 -29.00
CA PHE A 62 -15.52 6.13 -28.35
C PHE A 62 -14.18 5.75 -28.97
N ASP A 63 -14.10 4.61 -29.68
CA ASP A 63 -12.88 4.04 -30.25
C ASP A 63 -11.72 4.00 -29.22
N PRO A 64 -11.90 3.29 -28.09
CA PRO A 64 -10.92 3.30 -27.01
C PRO A 64 -9.69 2.42 -27.31
N ALA A 65 -8.54 2.78 -26.74
CA ALA A 65 -7.32 1.98 -26.79
C ALA A 65 -7.36 0.76 -25.85
N ALA A 66 -8.12 0.84 -24.75
CA ALA A 66 -8.36 -0.27 -23.82
C ALA A 66 -9.67 -0.08 -23.05
N ILE A 67 -10.15 -1.16 -22.42
CA ILE A 67 -11.36 -1.17 -21.58
C ILE A 67 -11.03 -1.65 -20.17
N ILE A 68 -11.45 -0.90 -19.16
CA ILE A 68 -11.42 -1.31 -17.75
C ILE A 68 -12.85 -1.58 -17.28
N TYR A 69 -13.10 -2.77 -16.76
CA TYR A 69 -14.37 -3.20 -16.21
C TYR A 69 -14.34 -3.12 -14.69
N ASN A 70 -15.27 -2.37 -14.10
CA ASN A 70 -15.62 -2.43 -12.68
C ASN A 70 -16.46 -3.69 -12.41
N TYR A 71 -15.82 -4.85 -12.64
CA TYR A 71 -16.51 -6.11 -12.88
C TYR A 71 -16.97 -6.79 -11.60
N ASN A 72 -18.22 -7.23 -11.59
CA ASN A 72 -18.69 -8.27 -10.68
C ASN A 72 -19.67 -9.19 -11.41
N PRO A 73 -19.56 -10.52 -11.24
CA PRO A 73 -20.42 -11.47 -11.96
C PRO A 73 -21.92 -11.28 -11.65
N THR A 74 -22.27 -10.77 -10.47
CA THR A 74 -23.67 -10.52 -10.10
C THR A 74 -24.24 -9.29 -10.79
N THR A 75 -23.44 -8.25 -11.05
CA THR A 75 -23.92 -6.99 -11.65
C THR A 75 -23.67 -6.91 -13.15
N MET A 76 -22.74 -7.70 -13.68
CA MET A 76 -22.38 -7.75 -15.11
C MET A 76 -22.38 -9.19 -15.66
N PRO A 77 -23.47 -9.97 -15.52
CA PRO A 77 -23.53 -11.39 -15.92
C PRO A 77 -23.43 -11.59 -17.45
N TRP A 78 -23.57 -10.51 -18.23
CA TRP A 78 -23.49 -10.49 -19.68
C TRP A 78 -22.04 -10.43 -20.22
N ILE A 79 -21.05 -10.24 -19.35
CA ILE A 79 -19.64 -10.41 -19.73
C ILE A 79 -19.32 -11.90 -19.79
N SER A 80 -18.89 -12.34 -20.97
CA SER A 80 -18.63 -13.74 -21.30
C SER A 80 -17.50 -13.82 -22.34
N ASP A 81 -17.04 -15.04 -22.63
CA ASP A 81 -16.06 -15.30 -23.70
C ASP A 81 -16.51 -14.76 -25.06
N GLU A 82 -17.83 -14.77 -25.34
CA GLU A 82 -18.37 -14.19 -26.56
C GLU A 82 -18.15 -12.67 -26.61
N THR A 83 -18.47 -11.98 -25.52
CA THR A 83 -18.24 -10.53 -25.38
C THR A 83 -16.75 -10.22 -25.52
N ARG A 84 -15.90 -10.96 -24.81
CA ARG A 84 -14.44 -10.82 -24.85
C ARG A 84 -13.90 -11.01 -26.26
N ASN A 85 -14.35 -12.05 -26.98
CA ASN A 85 -13.82 -12.39 -28.29
C ASN A 85 -14.23 -11.42 -29.41
N LYS A 86 -15.33 -10.67 -29.25
CA LYS A 86 -15.77 -9.66 -30.23
C LYS A 86 -14.96 -8.36 -30.16
N ILE A 87 -14.40 -8.02 -29.00
CA ILE A 87 -13.61 -6.81 -28.78
C ILE A 87 -12.11 -7.17 -28.84
N LYS A 88 -11.34 -6.55 -29.73
CA LYS A 88 -9.94 -6.92 -30.00
C LYS A 88 -8.89 -6.04 -29.31
N ILE A 89 -9.32 -4.99 -28.63
CA ILE A 89 -8.46 -4.15 -27.79
C ILE A 89 -8.26 -4.79 -26.41
N PRO A 90 -7.21 -4.43 -25.66
CA PRO A 90 -6.97 -4.94 -24.32
C PRO A 90 -8.15 -4.71 -23.37
N GLN A 91 -8.52 -5.77 -22.65
CA GLN A 91 -9.63 -5.79 -21.70
C GLN A 91 -9.13 -6.12 -20.29
N ILE A 92 -9.46 -5.26 -19.32
CA ILE A 92 -8.98 -5.34 -17.94
C ILE A 92 -10.14 -5.51 -16.96
N GLY A 93 -10.17 -6.60 -16.19
CA GLY A 93 -11.19 -6.85 -15.16
C GLY A 93 -10.75 -6.43 -13.76
N THR A 94 -11.63 -5.77 -13.00
CA THR A 94 -11.38 -5.52 -11.56
C THR A 94 -11.74 -6.74 -10.71
N ILE A 95 -10.84 -7.18 -9.84
CA ILE A 95 -11.08 -8.27 -8.87
C ILE A 95 -11.34 -7.65 -7.48
N HIS A 96 -12.60 -7.45 -7.12
CA HIS A 96 -12.96 -6.83 -5.82
C HIS A 96 -12.70 -7.75 -4.61
N GLU A 97 -12.89 -9.05 -4.77
CA GLU A 97 -12.72 -10.05 -3.71
C GLU A 97 -11.50 -10.90 -4.08
N VAL A 98 -10.32 -10.47 -3.64
CA VAL A 98 -9.05 -11.13 -3.97
C VAL A 98 -8.40 -11.74 -2.73
N ASN A 99 -7.71 -12.85 -2.95
CA ASN A 99 -6.70 -13.43 -2.08
C ASN A 99 -5.56 -14.00 -2.96
N PRO A 100 -4.43 -14.46 -2.39
CA PRO A 100 -3.32 -14.99 -3.20
C PRO A 100 -3.72 -16.11 -4.16
N LYS A 101 -4.62 -17.01 -3.75
CA LYS A 101 -5.10 -18.11 -4.59
C LYS A 101 -5.91 -17.60 -5.79
N VAL A 102 -6.78 -16.61 -5.58
CA VAL A 102 -7.57 -15.98 -6.66
C VAL A 102 -6.66 -15.26 -7.64
N ALA A 103 -5.66 -14.53 -7.15
CA ALA A 103 -4.72 -13.82 -8.01
C ALA A 103 -3.86 -14.79 -8.84
N GLU A 104 -3.35 -15.86 -8.23
CA GLU A 104 -2.55 -16.85 -8.96
C GLU A 104 -3.38 -17.66 -9.97
N GLY A 105 -4.65 -17.91 -9.64
CA GLY A 105 -5.59 -18.60 -10.53
C GLY A 105 -6.20 -17.72 -11.62
N ALA A 106 -5.97 -16.40 -11.60
CA ALA A 106 -6.52 -15.49 -12.61
C ALA A 106 -5.92 -15.81 -13.99
N ASN A 107 -6.80 -15.94 -14.98
CA ASN A 107 -6.46 -16.38 -16.34
C ASN A 107 -6.99 -15.38 -17.39
N ARG A 108 -6.81 -15.71 -18.67
CA ARG A 108 -7.25 -14.85 -19.80
C ARG A 108 -8.62 -15.22 -20.40
N GLU A 109 -9.46 -15.97 -19.68
CA GLU A 109 -10.77 -16.41 -20.20
C GLU A 109 -11.70 -15.21 -20.40
N LEU A 110 -11.92 -14.41 -19.35
CA LEU A 110 -12.83 -13.25 -19.40
C LEU A 110 -12.14 -11.92 -19.73
N PHE A 111 -10.87 -11.75 -19.36
CA PHE A 111 -10.13 -10.50 -19.52
C PHE A 111 -8.68 -10.78 -19.86
N ASP A 112 -8.03 -9.91 -20.62
CA ASP A 112 -6.61 -10.06 -20.95
C ASP A 112 -5.71 -9.79 -19.74
N TYR A 113 -6.17 -8.89 -18.85
CA TYR A 113 -5.48 -8.47 -17.63
C TYR A 113 -6.47 -8.26 -16.49
N HIS A 114 -5.95 -8.16 -15.27
CA HIS A 114 -6.73 -7.95 -14.06
C HIS A 114 -6.11 -6.86 -13.19
N ILE A 115 -6.96 -6.07 -12.54
CA ILE A 115 -6.54 -5.09 -11.53
C ILE A 115 -7.19 -5.47 -10.20
N THR A 116 -6.41 -5.38 -9.12
CA THR A 116 -6.92 -5.54 -7.75
C THR A 116 -6.63 -4.32 -6.88
N PRO A 117 -7.60 -3.89 -6.06
CA PRO A 117 -7.43 -2.78 -5.14
C PRO A 117 -6.82 -3.18 -3.79
N ASP A 118 -6.30 -4.42 -3.66
CA ASP A 118 -5.66 -4.91 -2.44
C ASP A 118 -4.12 -4.73 -2.49
N PRO A 119 -3.56 -3.71 -1.82
CA PRO A 119 -2.12 -3.46 -1.85
C PRO A 119 -1.32 -4.50 -1.04
N THR A 120 -1.99 -5.40 -0.30
CA THR A 120 -1.31 -6.49 0.43
C THR A 120 -1.06 -7.72 -0.42
N LEU A 121 -1.59 -7.75 -1.65
CA LEU A 121 -1.41 -8.87 -2.53
C LEU A 121 0.06 -8.99 -2.97
N VAL A 122 0.61 -10.18 -2.78
CA VAL A 122 1.90 -10.60 -3.34
C VAL A 122 1.60 -11.68 -4.37
N THR A 123 1.85 -11.40 -5.64
CA THR A 123 1.63 -12.32 -6.77
C THR A 123 2.79 -12.22 -7.76
N ASN A 124 3.03 -13.31 -8.51
CA ASN A 124 3.96 -13.34 -9.65
C ASN A 124 3.19 -13.50 -10.97
N ASN A 125 1.85 -13.53 -10.93
CA ASN A 125 1.03 -13.64 -12.12
C ASN A 125 1.16 -12.35 -12.96
N PRO A 126 1.77 -12.41 -14.16
CA PRO A 126 2.14 -11.23 -14.94
C PRO A 126 0.93 -10.49 -15.54
N ILE A 127 -0.28 -11.06 -15.42
CA ILE A 127 -1.50 -10.43 -15.90
C ILE A 127 -2.35 -9.83 -14.77
N VAL A 128 -1.87 -9.87 -13.52
CA VAL A 128 -2.56 -9.32 -12.36
C VAL A 128 -1.77 -8.15 -11.80
N PHE A 129 -2.35 -6.97 -11.88
CA PHE A 129 -1.78 -5.73 -11.36
C PHE A 129 -2.43 -5.36 -10.04
N LYS A 130 -1.63 -4.91 -9.08
CA LYS A 130 -2.13 -4.29 -7.84
C LYS A 130 -2.09 -2.77 -7.97
N THR A 131 -3.01 -2.14 -7.26
CA THR A 131 -3.06 -0.69 -7.09
C THR A 131 -3.00 -0.37 -5.59
N GLY A 132 -2.59 0.85 -5.24
CA GLY A 132 -2.84 1.41 -3.92
C GLY A 132 -4.33 1.52 -3.61
N ARG A 133 -4.67 2.02 -2.42
CA ARG A 133 -6.04 2.47 -2.15
C ARG A 133 -6.25 3.86 -2.75
N LEU A 134 -7.52 4.23 -2.92
CA LEU A 134 -7.92 5.60 -3.22
C LEU A 134 -8.56 6.19 -1.96
N ILE A 135 -7.83 7.06 -1.27
CA ILE A 135 -8.42 7.94 -0.25
C ILE A 135 -8.95 9.18 -0.97
N PRO A 136 -10.26 9.46 -0.90
CA PRO A 136 -10.83 10.66 -1.53
C PRO A 136 -10.20 11.95 -1.00
N ASP A 137 -9.95 12.89 -1.90
CA ASP A 137 -9.60 14.27 -1.50
C ASP A 137 -10.76 14.88 -0.72
N TYR A 138 -10.48 15.34 0.51
CA TYR A 138 -11.49 15.96 1.35
C TYR A 138 -10.88 16.98 2.33
N GLN A 139 -11.45 18.17 2.36
CA GLN A 139 -11.09 19.19 3.34
C GLN A 139 -12.07 19.18 4.51
N ASN A 140 -11.61 18.73 5.68
CA ASN A 140 -12.42 18.74 6.88
C ASN A 140 -12.54 20.15 7.48
N ASN A 141 -13.73 20.74 7.32
CA ASN A 141 -14.05 22.07 7.85
C ASN A 141 -14.88 22.02 9.15
N TYR A 142 -15.05 20.84 9.76
CA TYR A 142 -15.85 20.66 10.98
C TYR A 142 -14.99 20.76 12.24
N SER A 143 -15.47 21.51 13.23
CA SER A 143 -14.88 21.51 14.57
C SER A 143 -15.10 20.17 15.28
N LEU A 144 -14.23 19.82 16.23
CA LEU A 144 -14.47 18.66 17.08
C LEU A 144 -15.75 18.87 17.91
N PRO A 145 -16.62 17.85 18.01
CA PRO A 145 -17.80 17.92 18.89
C PRO A 145 -17.40 18.07 20.36
N SER A 146 -18.17 18.85 21.13
CA SER A 146 -17.96 19.01 22.58
C SER A 146 -18.31 17.77 23.39
N ILE A 147 -19.21 16.92 22.87
CA ILE A 147 -19.53 15.60 23.43
C ILE A 147 -18.84 14.55 22.55
N PRO A 148 -18.12 13.57 23.13
CA PRO A 148 -17.51 12.48 22.36
C PRO A 148 -18.54 11.83 21.42
N THR A 149 -18.30 11.97 20.12
CA THR A 149 -19.19 11.48 19.07
C THR A 149 -18.50 10.36 18.30
N ILE A 150 -19.05 9.16 18.39
CA ILE A 150 -18.45 7.92 17.87
C ILE A 150 -19.27 7.45 16.66
N GLY A 151 -18.67 7.51 15.49
CA GLY A 151 -19.35 7.21 14.22
C GLY A 151 -19.00 5.85 13.62
N SER A 152 -19.97 5.23 12.94
CA SER A 152 -19.75 4.09 12.05
C SER A 152 -20.77 4.10 10.92
N PHE A 153 -20.43 3.47 9.80
CA PHE A 153 -21.36 3.29 8.69
C PHE A 153 -21.21 1.93 7.99
N GLY A 154 -22.26 1.55 7.25
CA GLY A 154 -22.28 0.39 6.37
C GLY A 154 -23.64 -0.31 6.36
N PHE A 155 -23.87 -1.15 5.36
CA PHE A 155 -25.08 -1.97 5.27
C PHE A 155 -25.22 -2.90 6.47
N ALA A 156 -26.46 -3.29 6.81
CA ALA A 156 -26.81 -4.06 8.01
C ALA A 156 -26.38 -5.54 8.01
N THR A 157 -25.18 -5.87 7.54
CA THR A 157 -24.67 -7.25 7.55
C THR A 157 -24.14 -7.63 8.95
N PRO A 158 -24.35 -8.88 9.42
CA PRO A 158 -23.98 -9.31 10.78
C PRO A 158 -22.51 -9.04 11.16
N ASP A 159 -21.60 -9.11 10.19
CA ASP A 159 -20.17 -8.99 10.42
C ASP A 159 -19.66 -7.55 10.56
N LYS A 160 -20.52 -6.51 10.54
CA LYS A 160 -20.06 -5.11 10.69
C LYS A 160 -19.70 -4.72 12.12
N GLY A 161 -20.24 -5.43 13.11
CA GLY A 161 -19.92 -5.21 14.51
C GLY A 161 -20.51 -3.93 15.12
N PHE A 162 -21.67 -3.47 14.66
CA PHE A 162 -22.36 -2.31 15.26
C PHE A 162 -22.70 -2.54 16.74
N GLU A 163 -23.14 -3.75 17.12
CA GLU A 163 -23.40 -4.10 18.52
C GLU A 163 -22.11 -4.05 19.37
N LYS A 164 -20.96 -4.46 18.80
CA LYS A 164 -19.65 -4.37 19.47
C LYS A 164 -19.29 -2.92 19.78
N LEU A 165 -19.59 -2.01 18.85
CA LEU A 165 -19.32 -0.59 19.02
C LEU A 165 -20.11 -0.02 20.20
N VAL A 166 -21.40 -0.32 20.29
CA VAL A 166 -22.24 0.15 21.41
C VAL A 166 -21.72 -0.36 22.74
N LEU A 167 -21.33 -1.63 22.81
CA LEU A 167 -20.76 -2.22 24.03
C LEU A 167 -19.43 -1.56 24.41
N ALA A 168 -18.56 -1.25 23.44
CA ALA A 168 -17.31 -0.55 23.67
C ALA A 168 -17.54 0.86 24.24
N VAL A 169 -18.47 1.62 23.68
CA VAL A 169 -18.81 2.97 24.16
C VAL A 169 -19.42 2.92 25.57
N GLN A 170 -20.35 1.98 25.81
CA GLN A 170 -20.94 1.74 27.14
C GLN A 170 -19.92 1.41 28.23
N GLU A 171 -18.82 0.74 27.87
CA GLU A 171 -17.76 0.40 28.83
C GLU A 171 -16.89 1.62 29.15
N GLU A 172 -16.58 2.47 28.17
CA GLU A 172 -15.54 3.48 28.30
C GLU A 172 -16.05 4.90 28.60
N PHE A 173 -17.26 5.25 28.19
CA PHE A 173 -17.79 6.62 28.30
C PHE A 173 -18.95 6.69 29.27
N ASP A 174 -19.08 7.80 29.99
CA ASP A 174 -20.26 8.11 30.79
C ASP A 174 -21.27 8.97 30.04
N GLU A 175 -20.79 9.75 29.06
CA GLU A 175 -21.54 10.62 28.17
C GLU A 175 -20.93 10.54 26.77
N ALA A 176 -21.77 10.24 25.77
CA ALA A 176 -21.32 10.07 24.38
C ALA A 176 -22.52 10.06 23.41
N ILE A 177 -22.25 10.37 22.14
CA ILE A 177 -23.21 10.20 21.04
C ILE A 177 -22.69 9.12 20.09
N ILE A 178 -23.45 8.05 19.90
CA ILE A 178 -23.15 7.02 18.91
C ILE A 178 -23.93 7.36 17.64
N ARG A 179 -23.24 7.51 16.50
CA ARG A 179 -23.85 7.79 15.20
C ARG A 179 -23.67 6.60 14.27
N LEU A 180 -24.76 5.94 13.90
CA LEU A 180 -24.76 4.83 12.96
C LEU A 180 -25.44 5.25 11.66
N HIS A 181 -24.72 5.14 10.56
CA HIS A 181 -25.28 5.32 9.23
C HIS A 181 -25.45 3.97 8.53
N ILE A 182 -26.68 3.50 8.43
CA ILE A 182 -27.03 2.14 7.96
C ILE A 182 -28.03 2.28 6.82
N PRO A 183 -27.55 2.56 5.59
CA PRO A 183 -28.43 2.77 4.45
C PRO A 183 -29.15 1.49 4.04
N TYR A 184 -30.32 1.65 3.42
CA TYR A 184 -30.97 0.56 2.68
C TYR A 184 -30.07 0.15 1.50
N GLY A 185 -29.90 -1.16 1.28
CA GLY A 185 -29.09 -1.68 0.18
C GLY A 185 -29.91 -2.55 -0.75
N ASP A 186 -29.83 -2.29 -2.06
CA ASP A 186 -30.55 -3.06 -3.09
C ASP A 186 -30.21 -4.57 -3.06
N PHE A 187 -29.04 -4.92 -2.53
CA PHE A 187 -28.53 -6.29 -2.42
C PHE A 187 -28.32 -6.78 -0.98
N ALA A 188 -28.75 -6.00 0.03
CA ALA A 188 -28.58 -6.34 1.44
C ALA A 188 -29.88 -6.96 1.99
N PHE A 189 -29.86 -8.26 2.30
CA PHE A 189 -31.04 -8.99 2.78
C PHE A 189 -31.32 -8.88 4.29
N ALA A 190 -30.71 -7.91 4.99
CA ALA A 190 -30.75 -7.85 6.45
C ALA A 190 -31.64 -6.72 6.97
N ASP A 191 -32.38 -6.99 8.05
CA ASP A 191 -33.29 -6.02 8.68
C ASP A 191 -32.52 -4.94 9.47
N GLU A 192 -32.41 -3.75 8.88
CA GLU A 192 -31.73 -2.60 9.47
C GLU A 192 -32.43 -2.11 10.74
N LYS A 193 -33.76 -2.17 10.79
CA LYS A 193 -34.56 -1.73 11.95
C LYS A 193 -34.30 -2.65 13.13
N ALA A 194 -34.31 -3.97 12.90
CA ALA A 194 -33.99 -4.94 13.94
C ALA A 194 -32.58 -4.74 14.49
N LEU A 195 -31.60 -4.44 13.63
CA LEU A 195 -30.22 -4.13 14.03
C LEU A 195 -30.15 -2.88 14.93
N VAL A 196 -30.81 -1.79 14.53
CA VAL A 196 -30.84 -0.55 15.33
C VAL A 196 -31.54 -0.78 16.67
N GLU A 197 -32.65 -1.52 16.71
CA GLU A 197 -33.34 -1.84 17.96
C GLU A 197 -32.50 -2.72 18.89
N ARG A 198 -31.71 -3.66 18.34
CA ARG A 198 -30.72 -4.40 19.15
C ARG A 198 -29.68 -3.44 19.74
N CYS A 199 -29.13 -2.53 18.94
CA CYS A 199 -28.16 -1.54 19.41
C CYS A 199 -28.73 -0.63 20.51
N LYS A 200 -29.96 -0.13 20.36
CA LYS A 200 -30.63 0.70 21.38
C LYS A 200 -30.77 -0.04 22.72
N LYS A 201 -31.14 -1.32 22.69
CA LYS A 201 -31.27 -2.15 23.90
C LYS A 201 -29.96 -2.36 24.67
N LEU A 202 -28.82 -2.15 24.02
CA LEU A 202 -27.50 -2.24 24.66
C LEU A 202 -27.11 -0.95 25.40
N ILE A 203 -27.87 0.14 25.26
CA ILE A 203 -27.57 1.42 25.93
C ILE A 203 -28.27 1.47 27.29
N LEU A 204 -27.48 1.67 28.34
CA LEU A 204 -27.95 1.72 29.73
C LEU A 204 -27.58 3.02 30.44
N LYS A 205 -26.49 3.68 30.04
CA LYS A 205 -26.07 4.93 30.66
C LYS A 205 -26.92 6.06 30.09
N PRO A 206 -27.58 6.88 30.93
CA PRO A 206 -28.60 7.83 30.48
C PRO A 206 -28.06 8.96 29.59
N LYS A 207 -26.76 9.24 29.65
CA LYS A 207 -26.09 10.25 28.82
C LYS A 207 -25.42 9.68 27.56
N ILE A 208 -25.61 8.38 27.29
CA ILE A 208 -25.21 7.79 26.01
C ILE A 208 -26.43 7.80 25.09
N GLN A 209 -26.28 8.41 23.92
CA GLN A 209 -27.33 8.52 22.91
C GLN A 209 -26.96 7.72 21.66
N LEU A 210 -27.96 7.19 20.95
CA LEU A 210 -27.79 6.54 19.65
C LEU A 210 -28.65 7.24 18.60
N ILE A 211 -27.98 7.71 17.55
CA ILE A 211 -28.58 8.29 16.36
C ILE A 211 -28.33 7.33 15.20
N ALA A 212 -29.40 6.81 14.61
CA ALA A 212 -29.33 5.95 13.43
C ALA A 212 -29.98 6.65 12.23
N THR A 213 -29.34 6.57 11.07
CA THR A 213 -29.83 7.16 9.81
C THR A 213 -29.79 6.12 8.69
N HIS A 214 -30.71 6.23 7.71
CA HIS A 214 -30.95 5.19 6.71
C HIS A 214 -31.01 5.67 5.25
N ASN A 215 -31.02 6.98 5.01
CA ASN A 215 -31.02 7.51 3.65
C ASN A 215 -29.69 7.17 2.97
N PHE A 216 -29.70 6.86 1.68
CA PHE A 216 -28.44 6.70 0.97
C PHE A 216 -27.74 8.06 0.86
N LEU A 217 -26.52 8.17 1.40
CA LEU A 217 -25.70 9.36 1.29
C LEU A 217 -24.79 9.27 0.07
N ASN A 218 -24.66 10.36 -0.67
CA ASN A 218 -23.59 10.47 -1.66
C ASN A 218 -22.22 10.61 -0.98
N ASN A 219 -21.14 10.58 -1.76
CA ASN A 219 -19.78 10.62 -1.23
C ASN A 219 -19.48 11.84 -0.33
N GLU A 220 -19.90 13.03 -0.75
CA GLU A 220 -19.65 14.27 0.00
C GLU A 220 -20.43 14.25 1.32
N GLU A 221 -21.70 13.84 1.29
CA GLU A 221 -22.55 13.70 2.46
C GLU A 221 -22.00 12.67 3.46
N LEU A 222 -21.48 11.54 2.95
CA LEU A 222 -20.85 10.50 3.77
C LEU A 222 -19.56 11.02 4.42
N LEU A 223 -18.71 11.72 3.67
CA LEU A 223 -17.49 12.34 4.23
C LEU A 223 -17.86 13.40 5.28
N ASN A 224 -18.85 14.25 5.01
CA ASN A 224 -19.37 15.22 5.98
C ASN A 224 -19.93 14.54 7.24
N PHE A 225 -20.61 13.40 7.10
CA PHE A 225 -21.08 12.60 8.23
C PHE A 225 -19.90 12.13 9.10
N LEU A 226 -18.84 11.59 8.48
CA LEU A 226 -17.65 11.08 9.16
C LEU A 226 -16.80 12.19 9.80
N ALA A 227 -16.69 13.34 9.14
CA ALA A 227 -15.90 14.49 9.59
C ALA A 227 -16.47 15.14 10.86
N GLN A 228 -17.78 15.03 11.06
CA GLN A 228 -18.49 15.51 12.26
C GLN A 228 -18.34 14.59 13.48
N ASN A 229 -17.66 13.44 13.35
CA ASN A 229 -17.40 12.55 14.48
C ASN A 229 -16.09 12.92 15.18
N THR A 230 -16.00 12.65 16.48
CA THR A 230 -14.74 12.68 17.23
C THR A 230 -13.82 11.54 16.79
N ILE A 231 -14.39 10.36 16.52
CA ILE A 231 -13.69 9.16 16.05
C ILE A 231 -14.61 8.33 15.16
N ASN A 232 -14.04 7.71 14.12
CA ASN A 232 -14.73 6.74 13.26
C ASN A 232 -14.29 5.32 13.64
N VAL A 233 -15.23 4.38 13.78
CA VAL A 233 -14.98 3.06 14.36
C VAL A 233 -15.61 1.94 13.53
N PHE A 234 -14.84 0.93 13.14
CA PHE A 234 -15.31 -0.21 12.35
C PHE A 234 -14.83 -1.55 12.93
N LEU A 235 -15.74 -2.32 13.53
CA LEU A 235 -15.40 -3.51 14.33
C LEU A 235 -15.80 -4.81 13.64
N TYR A 236 -15.37 -4.94 12.39
CA TYR A 236 -15.78 -6.04 11.53
C TYR A 236 -15.37 -7.39 12.11
N GLY A 237 -16.11 -8.46 11.79
CA GLY A 237 -15.75 -9.85 12.11
C GLY A 237 -14.48 -10.31 11.39
N VAL A 238 -14.07 -11.57 11.61
CA VAL A 238 -12.81 -12.11 11.06
C VAL A 238 -12.79 -12.05 9.53
N GLY A 239 -13.92 -12.37 8.88
CA GLY A 239 -14.08 -12.25 7.43
C GLY A 239 -13.06 -13.07 6.64
N LYS A 240 -12.95 -14.38 6.92
CA LYS A 240 -12.06 -15.28 6.18
C LYS A 240 -12.40 -15.22 4.68
N ASP A 241 -11.37 -15.12 3.85
CA ASP A 241 -11.46 -15.09 2.38
C ASP A 241 -12.20 -13.90 1.75
N ARG A 242 -12.46 -12.83 2.52
CA ARG A 242 -13.01 -11.58 1.99
C ARG A 242 -11.91 -10.63 1.49
N GLY A 243 -12.23 -9.87 0.46
CA GLY A 243 -11.52 -8.68 0.02
C GLY A 243 -11.48 -7.60 1.09
N ILE A 244 -10.70 -6.55 0.84
CA ILE A 244 -10.56 -5.46 1.79
C ILE A 244 -11.72 -4.46 1.73
N SER A 245 -11.97 -3.78 2.85
CA SER A 245 -13.11 -2.86 2.97
C SER A 245 -12.71 -1.42 2.67
N SER A 246 -13.55 -0.73 1.88
CA SER A 246 -13.37 0.69 1.56
C SER A 246 -13.80 1.66 2.66
N VAL A 247 -14.42 1.21 3.75
CA VAL A 247 -14.85 2.13 4.82
C VAL A 247 -13.69 2.90 5.44
N THR A 248 -12.51 2.29 5.44
CA THR A 248 -11.27 2.91 5.92
C THR A 248 -10.81 4.02 5.00
N ASP A 249 -11.06 3.93 3.69
CA ASP A 249 -10.61 4.96 2.74
C ASP A 249 -11.32 6.29 3.05
N TYR A 250 -12.64 6.25 3.24
CA TYR A 250 -13.43 7.43 3.63
C TYR A 250 -13.09 7.94 5.04
N ALA A 251 -12.85 7.02 5.98
CA ALA A 251 -12.54 7.41 7.36
C ALA A 251 -11.16 8.07 7.47
N LEU A 252 -10.20 7.66 6.64
CA LEU A 252 -8.89 8.27 6.53
C LEU A 252 -8.98 9.66 5.88
N ALA A 253 -9.80 9.81 4.83
CA ALA A 253 -9.98 11.08 4.11
C ALA A 253 -10.37 12.26 5.03
N VAL A 254 -11.19 12.01 6.05
CA VAL A 254 -11.69 13.09 6.93
C VAL A 254 -10.72 13.53 8.02
N GLY A 255 -9.53 12.93 8.12
CA GLY A 255 -8.49 13.34 9.08
C GLY A 255 -8.90 13.21 10.55
N ARG A 256 -9.86 12.32 10.86
CA ARG A 256 -10.27 12.00 12.24
C ARG A 256 -9.57 10.74 12.73
N PRO A 257 -9.44 10.56 14.07
CA PRO A 257 -9.04 9.27 14.64
C PRO A 257 -9.87 8.11 14.06
N LEU A 258 -9.21 6.96 13.86
CA LEU A 258 -9.80 5.75 13.31
C LEU A 258 -9.52 4.56 14.21
N ALA A 259 -10.58 3.83 14.58
CA ALA A 259 -10.49 2.56 15.30
C ALA A 259 -11.03 1.42 14.43
N ILE A 260 -10.21 0.38 14.23
CA ILE A 260 -10.57 -0.80 13.45
C ILE A 260 -10.29 -2.08 14.24
N SER A 261 -11.03 -3.16 13.93
CA SER A 261 -10.66 -4.50 14.38
C SER A 261 -9.51 -5.08 13.55
N ASN A 262 -8.90 -6.18 13.98
CA ASN A 262 -7.96 -6.97 13.17
C ASN A 262 -8.66 -7.84 12.09
N SER A 263 -9.82 -7.42 11.59
CA SER A 263 -10.49 -8.12 10.49
C SER A 263 -9.56 -8.28 9.29
N ASN A 264 -9.62 -9.43 8.61
CA ASN A 264 -8.85 -9.62 7.38
C ASN A 264 -9.24 -8.58 6.30
N MET A 265 -10.44 -8.01 6.38
CA MET A 265 -10.88 -6.92 5.50
C MET A 265 -10.13 -5.59 5.72
N PHE A 266 -9.36 -5.47 6.81
CA PHE A 266 -8.52 -4.31 7.12
C PHE A 266 -7.03 -4.64 7.08
N ARG A 267 -6.62 -5.77 6.48
CA ARG A 267 -5.21 -6.20 6.37
C ARG A 267 -4.29 -5.16 5.73
N HIS A 268 -4.82 -4.34 4.82
CA HIS A 268 -4.07 -3.25 4.18
C HIS A 268 -3.66 -2.16 5.17
N ILE A 269 -4.29 -2.07 6.34
CA ILE A 269 -3.83 -1.21 7.43
C ILE A 269 -3.14 -2.06 8.51
N THR A 270 -3.80 -3.13 8.95
CA THR A 270 -3.41 -3.93 10.13
C THR A 270 -2.20 -4.82 9.93
N ASN A 271 -1.92 -5.29 8.71
CA ASN A 271 -0.71 -6.07 8.41
C ASN A 271 0.44 -5.17 7.92
N HIS A 272 0.33 -3.85 8.09
CA HIS A 272 1.46 -2.97 7.79
C HIS A 272 2.52 -3.14 8.86
N LYS A 273 3.79 -3.29 8.51
CA LYS A 273 4.83 -3.59 9.49
C LYS A 273 4.99 -2.50 10.55
N SER A 274 4.84 -1.24 10.14
CA SER A 274 4.76 -0.09 11.04
C SER A 274 3.37 0.11 11.70
N PHE A 275 2.45 -0.85 11.61
CA PHE A 275 1.21 -0.88 12.39
C PHE A 275 1.50 -1.33 13.84
N GLU A 276 2.47 -2.22 14.06
CA GLU A 276 2.74 -2.81 15.39
C GLU A 276 3.33 -1.81 16.40
N ALA A 277 4.05 -0.78 15.92
CA ALA A 277 4.72 0.19 16.81
C ALA A 277 3.82 1.37 17.25
N GLU A 278 2.85 1.81 16.43
CA GLU A 278 2.15 3.09 16.65
C GLU A 278 0.62 3.05 16.47
N ILE A 279 0.12 2.12 15.63
CA ILE A 279 -1.27 2.08 15.18
C ILE A 279 -1.92 0.82 15.73
N SER A 280 -2.26 0.79 17.02
CA SER A 280 -2.89 -0.41 17.57
C SER A 280 -4.31 -0.60 17.02
N ALA A 281 -4.63 -1.78 16.47
CA ALA A 281 -6.02 -2.18 16.24
C ALA A 281 -6.81 -2.03 17.56
N PHE A 282 -8.05 -1.56 17.50
CA PHE A 282 -8.87 -1.37 18.70
C PHE A 282 -9.21 -2.72 19.36
N LEU A 283 -9.55 -3.73 18.55
CA LEU A 283 -9.92 -5.06 19.01
C LEU A 283 -9.26 -6.17 18.21
N GLU A 284 -8.81 -7.18 18.94
CA GLU A 284 -8.53 -8.49 18.37
C GLU A 284 -9.83 -9.29 18.33
N ASN A 285 -10.31 -9.57 17.12
CA ASN A 285 -11.46 -10.43 16.90
C ASN A 285 -11.19 -11.84 17.40
N ILE A 286 -12.28 -12.45 17.83
CA ILE A 286 -12.30 -13.85 18.18
C ILE A 286 -12.52 -14.65 16.91
N ASP A 287 -11.50 -15.35 16.47
CA ASP A 287 -11.72 -16.51 15.63
C ASP A 287 -12.03 -17.69 16.56
N VAL A 288 -13.33 -18.04 16.65
CA VAL A 288 -13.79 -19.10 17.56
C VAL A 288 -13.13 -20.43 17.21
N GLU A 289 -12.79 -20.63 15.94
CA GLU A 289 -12.05 -21.81 15.47
C GLU A 289 -10.62 -21.81 16.03
N LYS A 290 -9.93 -20.66 16.05
CA LYS A 290 -8.60 -20.54 16.68
C LYS A 290 -8.62 -20.78 18.19
N ILE A 291 -9.73 -20.54 18.88
CA ILE A 291 -9.84 -20.91 20.30
C ILE A 291 -9.74 -22.43 20.44
N GLU A 292 -10.30 -23.20 19.51
CA GLU A 292 -10.25 -24.65 19.55
C GLU A 292 -8.84 -25.20 19.31
N GLU A 293 -8.00 -24.44 18.59
CA GLU A 293 -6.58 -24.73 18.30
C GLU A 293 -5.62 -24.37 19.46
N LEU A 294 -6.09 -23.66 20.49
CA LEU A 294 -5.26 -23.33 21.66
C LEU A 294 -4.98 -24.57 22.52
N GLU A 295 -3.80 -24.62 23.15
CA GLU A 295 -3.49 -25.60 24.19
C GLU A 295 -4.48 -25.52 25.37
N GLU A 296 -4.81 -26.67 25.94
CA GLU A 296 -5.90 -26.85 26.93
C GLU A 296 -5.94 -25.83 28.09
N PRO A 297 -4.84 -25.42 28.76
CA PRO A 297 -4.93 -24.40 29.81
C PRO A 297 -5.34 -23.02 29.26
N LYS A 298 -4.80 -22.62 28.10
CA LYS A 298 -5.14 -21.34 27.45
C LYS A 298 -6.56 -21.37 26.88
N LYS A 299 -6.95 -22.47 26.27
CA LYS A 299 -8.30 -22.71 25.74
C LYS A 299 -9.36 -22.61 26.82
N PHE A 300 -9.16 -23.29 27.96
CA PHE A 300 -10.06 -23.24 29.10
C PHE A 300 -10.20 -21.82 29.67
N LEU A 301 -9.07 -21.14 29.94
CA LEU A 301 -9.07 -19.76 30.46
C LEU A 301 -9.81 -18.79 29.53
N THR A 302 -9.57 -18.92 28.22
CA THR A 302 -10.20 -18.11 27.17
C THR A 302 -11.71 -18.32 27.14
N LYS A 303 -12.17 -19.58 27.14
CA LYS A 303 -13.61 -19.92 27.19
C LYS A 303 -14.26 -19.45 28.48
N ALA A 304 -13.60 -19.62 29.63
CA ALA A 304 -14.08 -19.16 30.93
C ALA A 304 -14.23 -17.63 30.96
N ARG A 305 -13.24 -16.88 30.46
CA ARG A 305 -13.28 -15.42 30.38
C ARG A 305 -14.44 -14.92 29.51
N LEU A 306 -14.67 -15.57 28.35
CA LEU A 306 -15.82 -15.24 27.49
C LEU A 306 -17.15 -15.56 28.14
N TYR A 307 -17.24 -16.69 28.85
CA TYR A 307 -18.43 -17.06 29.59
C TYR A 307 -18.72 -16.05 30.72
N LEU A 308 -17.70 -15.66 31.49
CA LEU A 308 -17.82 -14.67 32.55
C LEU A 308 -18.21 -13.30 32.01
N LYS A 309 -17.58 -12.82 30.92
CA LYS A 309 -18.00 -11.59 30.24
C LYS A 309 -19.45 -11.70 29.78
N LYS A 310 -19.81 -12.78 29.08
CA LYS A 310 -21.19 -12.99 28.63
C LYS A 310 -22.16 -12.95 29.80
N LYS A 311 -21.86 -13.62 30.92
CA LYS A 311 -22.72 -13.63 32.10
C LYS A 311 -22.82 -12.24 32.74
N PHE A 312 -21.68 -11.55 32.92
CA PHE A 312 -21.64 -10.19 33.47
C PHE A 312 -22.46 -9.23 32.63
N TYR A 313 -22.26 -9.23 31.32
CA TYR A 313 -23.00 -8.35 30.43
C TYR A 313 -24.47 -8.83 30.29
N SER A 314 -24.79 -10.12 30.20
CA SER A 314 -26.20 -10.55 30.17
C SER A 314 -26.97 -10.15 31.44
N LEU A 315 -26.32 -10.19 32.61
CA LEU A 315 -26.89 -9.71 33.87
C LEU A 315 -27.04 -8.19 33.89
N LYS A 316 -25.98 -7.47 33.53
CA LYS A 316 -25.94 -6.00 33.54
C LYS A 316 -26.93 -5.38 32.55
N TYR A 317 -27.11 -6.00 31.38
CA TYR A 317 -27.93 -5.47 30.29
C TYR A 317 -29.30 -6.14 30.18
N LYS A 318 -29.63 -7.12 31.05
CA LYS A 318 -30.88 -7.92 31.01
C LYS A 318 -31.21 -8.46 29.61
N ALA A 319 -30.18 -8.75 28.82
CA ALA A 319 -30.31 -9.14 27.42
C ALA A 319 -29.45 -10.39 27.15
N LYS A 320 -29.93 -11.28 26.27
CA LYS A 320 -29.14 -12.42 25.82
C LYS A 320 -28.10 -11.93 24.82
N LEU A 321 -26.85 -11.80 25.25
CA LEU A 321 -25.76 -11.39 24.36
C LEU A 321 -25.27 -12.55 23.52
N GLU A 322 -25.02 -12.26 22.25
CA GLU A 322 -24.39 -13.18 21.32
C GLU A 322 -22.89 -13.20 21.56
N LYS A 323 -22.28 -14.39 21.43
CA LYS A 323 -20.84 -14.57 21.68
C LYS A 323 -20.01 -13.71 20.71
N GLN A 324 -20.49 -13.54 19.47
CA GLN A 324 -19.82 -12.78 18.43
C GLN A 324 -19.72 -11.27 18.71
N TRP A 325 -20.49 -10.73 19.66
CA TRP A 325 -20.42 -9.31 20.05
C TRP A 325 -19.37 -9.05 21.13
N LEU A 326 -18.78 -10.10 21.70
CA LEU A 326 -17.77 -9.98 22.74
C LEU A 326 -16.38 -10.06 22.12
N TRP A 327 -15.43 -9.32 22.70
CA TRP A 327 -14.00 -9.40 22.37
C TRP A 327 -13.22 -10.13 23.46
N LEU A 328 -12.16 -10.82 23.07
CA LEU A 328 -11.23 -11.45 24.00
C LEU A 328 -10.33 -10.43 24.67
N LYS A 329 -9.65 -9.63 23.84
CA LYS A 329 -8.64 -8.66 24.25
C LYS A 329 -8.93 -7.32 23.57
N LYS A 330 -8.99 -6.27 24.39
CA LYS A 330 -8.81 -4.89 23.92
C LYS A 330 -7.32 -4.64 23.87
N ILE A 331 -6.79 -4.29 22.70
CA ILE A 331 -5.38 -3.93 22.57
C ILE A 331 -5.20 -2.49 23.06
N THR A 332 -6.17 -1.62 22.78
CA THR A 332 -6.25 -0.24 23.24
C THR A 332 -7.70 0.17 23.55
N THR A 333 -7.91 1.39 24.04
CA THR A 333 -9.24 1.99 24.33
C THR A 333 -9.58 3.05 23.29
N LEU A 334 -10.87 3.36 23.09
CA LEU A 334 -11.31 4.43 22.19
C LEU A 334 -10.76 5.78 22.67
N LYS A 335 -10.71 6.00 23.99
CA LYS A 335 -10.12 7.23 24.58
C LYS A 335 -8.65 7.39 24.19
N GLN A 336 -7.83 6.35 24.33
CA GLN A 336 -6.42 6.39 23.93
C GLN A 336 -6.25 6.64 22.43
N ILE A 337 -7.12 6.09 21.58
CA ILE A 337 -7.08 6.37 20.13
C ILE A 337 -7.44 7.83 19.85
N ILE A 338 -8.46 8.37 20.53
CA ILE A 338 -8.83 9.79 20.43
C ILE A 338 -7.65 10.68 20.84
N ASP A 339 -7.00 10.37 21.95
CA ASP A 339 -5.87 11.14 22.49
C ASP A 339 -4.65 11.13 21.54
N ARG A 340 -4.42 10.03 20.81
CA ARG A 340 -3.36 9.93 19.80
C ARG A 340 -3.67 10.68 18.49
N GLY A 341 -4.93 10.99 18.22
CA GLY A 341 -5.32 11.69 17.00
C GLY A 341 -5.25 10.81 15.74
N GLY A 342 -5.20 11.47 14.58
CA GLY A 342 -5.10 10.84 13.25
C GLY A 342 -3.66 10.68 12.72
N ALA A 343 -2.66 11.19 13.46
CA ALA A 343 -1.25 11.20 13.05
C ALA A 343 -0.71 9.83 12.62
N PRO A 344 -1.04 8.71 13.32
CA PRO A 344 -0.50 7.41 12.94
C PRO A 344 -0.94 6.95 11.54
N PHE A 345 -1.99 7.56 10.98
CA PHE A 345 -2.50 7.22 9.64
C PHE A 345 -2.10 8.20 8.53
N GLU A 346 -1.30 9.22 8.80
CA GLU A 346 -0.87 10.21 7.78
C GLU A 346 -0.15 9.55 6.61
N ARG A 347 0.72 8.58 6.86
CA ARG A 347 1.43 7.84 5.80
C ARG A 347 0.48 7.17 4.80
N PHE A 348 -0.66 6.65 5.27
CA PHE A 348 -1.62 6.00 4.39
C PHE A 348 -2.33 7.03 3.52
N ARG A 349 -2.60 8.24 4.06
CA ARG A 349 -3.11 9.38 3.27
C ARG A 349 -2.15 9.82 2.19
N ALA A 350 -0.85 9.85 2.48
CA ALA A 350 0.17 10.18 1.49
C ALA A 350 0.35 9.08 0.44
N GLU A 351 0.46 7.81 0.86
CA GLU A 351 0.64 6.65 -0.02
C GLU A 351 -0.58 6.46 -0.93
N TRP A 352 -1.79 6.52 -0.38
CA TRP A 352 -3.06 6.29 -1.08
C TRP A 352 -3.75 7.57 -1.52
N SER A 353 -2.95 8.61 -1.78
CA SER A 353 -3.43 9.85 -2.36
C SER A 353 -4.00 9.62 -3.75
N GLU A 354 -4.90 10.50 -4.17
CA GLU A 354 -5.51 10.41 -5.49
C GLU A 354 -4.47 10.47 -6.62
N SER A 355 -3.42 11.30 -6.47
CA SER A 355 -2.35 11.41 -7.45
C SER A 355 -1.54 10.12 -7.60
N ASN A 356 -1.19 9.44 -6.49
CA ASN A 356 -0.52 8.14 -6.54
C ASN A 356 -1.43 7.08 -7.16
N PHE A 357 -2.72 7.11 -6.83
CA PHE A 357 -3.69 6.17 -7.39
C PHE A 357 -3.82 6.33 -8.92
N VAL A 358 -3.84 7.56 -9.42
CA VAL A 358 -3.81 7.85 -10.86
C VAL A 358 -2.50 7.34 -11.48
N MET A 359 -1.35 7.61 -10.85
CA MET A 359 -0.04 7.12 -11.32
C MET A 359 0.00 5.60 -11.43
N ASP A 360 -0.59 4.86 -10.49
CA ASP A 360 -0.67 3.40 -10.56
C ASP A 360 -1.42 2.94 -11.82
N TYR A 361 -2.58 3.53 -12.11
CA TYR A 361 -3.35 3.18 -13.31
C TYR A 361 -2.65 3.59 -14.61
N GLU A 362 -2.02 4.77 -14.65
CA GLU A 362 -1.23 5.22 -15.80
C GLU A 362 -0.10 4.22 -16.10
N ARG A 363 0.66 3.83 -15.07
CA ARG A 363 1.73 2.83 -15.17
C ARG A 363 1.23 1.47 -15.66
N ILE A 364 0.11 0.98 -15.13
CA ILE A 364 -0.50 -0.29 -15.55
C ILE A 364 -0.92 -0.21 -17.03
N LEU A 365 -1.55 0.88 -17.44
CA LEU A 365 -1.96 1.09 -18.82
C LEU A 365 -0.77 1.22 -19.77
N ASP A 366 0.32 1.86 -19.34
CA ASP A 366 1.55 1.91 -20.12
C ASP A 366 2.13 0.53 -20.36
N GLN A 367 2.08 -0.35 -19.35
CA GLN A 367 2.53 -1.72 -19.49
C GLN A 367 1.61 -2.52 -20.42
N ILE A 368 0.30 -2.35 -20.31
CA ILE A 368 -0.70 -3.10 -21.11
C ILE A 368 -0.71 -2.66 -22.58
N LEU A 369 -0.46 -1.38 -22.83
CA LEU A 369 -0.44 -0.79 -24.18
C LEU A 369 0.97 -0.80 -24.79
N ASP A 370 1.88 -1.61 -24.24
CA ASP A 370 3.27 -1.78 -24.71
C ASP A 370 4.03 -0.45 -24.85
N LYS A 371 3.74 0.52 -23.97
CA LYS A 371 4.44 1.81 -23.90
C LYS A 371 5.64 1.79 -22.97
N LEU A 372 5.71 0.82 -22.07
CA LEU A 372 6.93 0.56 -21.30
C LEU A 372 7.87 -0.30 -22.16
N PRO A 373 9.19 -0.06 -22.08
CA PRO A 373 10.15 -0.94 -22.73
C PRO A 373 9.92 -2.39 -22.27
N SER A 374 10.11 -3.33 -23.18
CA SER A 374 10.21 -4.76 -22.84
C SER A 374 11.16 -4.93 -21.66
N GLY A 375 10.97 -5.97 -20.83
CA GLY A 375 11.77 -6.22 -19.60
C GLY A 375 13.30 -6.31 -19.80
N ASP A 376 13.80 -6.15 -21.01
CA ASP A 376 15.19 -5.86 -21.33
C ASP A 376 15.48 -4.36 -21.23
N ILE A 377 16.13 -3.96 -20.13
CA ILE A 377 16.67 -2.62 -19.97
C ILE A 377 18.06 -2.54 -20.61
N SER A 378 18.32 -1.47 -21.36
CA SER A 378 19.66 -1.21 -21.90
C SER A 378 20.68 -0.99 -20.77
N HIS A 379 21.94 -1.34 -21.03
CA HIS A 379 23.05 -1.06 -20.11
C HIS A 379 24.10 -0.21 -20.80
N SER A 380 24.73 0.68 -20.03
CA SER A 380 25.82 1.55 -20.48
C SER A 380 27.09 1.22 -19.72
N SER A 381 28.17 0.90 -20.45
CA SER A 381 29.51 0.72 -19.88
C SER A 381 30.32 2.02 -19.84
N HIS A 382 29.86 3.10 -20.49
CA HIS A 382 30.65 4.33 -20.64
C HIS A 382 31.07 4.96 -19.31
N LEU A 383 30.23 4.87 -18.28
CA LEU A 383 30.58 5.37 -16.95
C LEU A 383 31.70 4.55 -16.28
N LEU A 384 31.76 3.25 -16.56
CA LEU A 384 32.77 2.35 -15.98
C LEU A 384 34.16 2.55 -16.60
N GLU A 385 34.24 3.20 -17.76
CA GLU A 385 35.50 3.55 -18.43
C GLU A 385 36.05 4.92 -17.99
N ASN A 386 35.31 5.66 -17.15
CA ASN A 386 35.72 6.98 -16.70
C ASN A 386 36.90 6.89 -15.72
N GLU A 387 38.04 7.49 -16.07
CA GLU A 387 39.26 7.46 -15.24
C GLU A 387 39.03 7.98 -13.81
N LYS A 388 38.18 9.00 -13.62
CA LYS A 388 37.86 9.52 -12.28
C LYS A 388 37.17 8.46 -11.42
N ILE A 389 36.22 7.73 -11.99
CA ILE A 389 35.52 6.63 -11.30
C ILE A 389 36.50 5.50 -10.97
N LEU A 390 37.37 5.14 -11.92
CA LEU A 390 38.37 4.09 -11.72
C LEU A 390 39.43 4.45 -10.67
N SER A 391 39.72 5.73 -10.49
CA SER A 391 40.70 6.24 -9.52
C SER A 391 40.14 6.49 -8.11
N THR A 392 38.83 6.41 -7.91
CA THR A 392 38.15 6.74 -6.65
C THR A 392 37.65 5.46 -5.98
N GLY A 393 37.83 5.31 -4.66
CA GLY A 393 37.24 4.20 -3.91
C GLY A 393 37.90 2.84 -4.13
N VAL A 394 37.12 1.75 -4.01
CA VAL A 394 37.58 0.37 -4.15
C VAL A 394 37.99 0.09 -5.60
N ALA A 395 39.27 -0.22 -5.81
CA ALA A 395 39.83 -0.57 -7.11
C ALA A 395 39.23 -1.88 -7.66
N ASN A 396 39.17 -2.01 -8.99
CA ASN A 396 38.76 -3.22 -9.72
C ASN A 396 37.27 -3.63 -9.63
N VAL A 397 36.39 -2.81 -9.08
CA VAL A 397 34.94 -3.02 -9.19
C VAL A 397 34.50 -2.60 -10.60
N LYS A 398 34.32 -3.59 -11.48
CA LYS A 398 33.94 -3.38 -12.90
C LYS A 398 32.44 -3.39 -13.16
N THR A 399 31.64 -3.79 -12.19
CA THR A 399 30.18 -3.89 -12.31
C THR A 399 29.52 -3.36 -11.04
N PHE A 400 28.56 -2.46 -11.18
CA PHE A 400 27.81 -1.91 -10.05
C PHE A 400 26.57 -2.72 -9.71
N ASN A 401 25.94 -3.37 -10.69
CA ASN A 401 24.77 -4.22 -10.55
C ASN A 401 25.22 -5.67 -10.27
N ARG A 402 25.30 -6.07 -9.00
CA ARG A 402 25.94 -7.33 -8.59
C ARG A 402 25.43 -7.88 -7.27
N ILE A 403 25.88 -9.09 -6.93
CA ILE A 403 25.72 -9.68 -5.60
C ILE A 403 26.80 -9.16 -4.64
N LEU A 404 26.40 -8.96 -3.38
CA LEU A 404 27.23 -8.53 -2.26
C LEU A 404 27.47 -9.68 -1.27
N ASP A 405 28.16 -10.71 -1.75
CA ASP A 405 28.52 -11.91 -0.99
C ASP A 405 29.82 -11.73 -0.17
N ASN A 406 30.34 -12.84 0.38
CA ASN A 406 31.60 -12.89 1.12
C ASN A 406 32.80 -12.38 0.31
N SER A 407 32.80 -12.58 -1.01
CA SER A 407 33.84 -12.04 -1.89
C SER A 407 33.73 -10.51 -1.96
N ALA A 408 32.50 -9.98 -2.04
CA ALA A 408 32.29 -8.54 -1.93
C ALA A 408 32.75 -7.98 -0.57
N ARG A 409 32.47 -8.66 0.55
CA ARG A 409 32.95 -8.25 1.88
C ARG A 409 34.46 -8.06 1.94
N GLU A 410 35.19 -8.94 1.28
CA GLU A 410 36.65 -8.82 1.17
C GLU A 410 37.06 -7.60 0.33
N HIS A 411 36.44 -7.42 -0.84
CA HIS A 411 36.74 -6.28 -1.71
C HIS A 411 36.44 -4.93 -1.07
N TYR A 412 35.36 -4.83 -0.29
CA TYR A 412 34.93 -3.59 0.38
C TYR A 412 35.47 -3.44 1.80
N ARG A 413 36.47 -4.23 2.23
CA ARG A 413 37.00 -4.19 3.60
C ARG A 413 37.42 -2.79 4.05
N GLU A 414 38.11 -2.03 3.19
CA GLU A 414 38.53 -0.65 3.54
C GLU A 414 37.33 0.30 3.64
N ALA A 415 36.31 0.16 2.78
CA ALA A 415 35.08 0.94 2.90
C ALA A 415 34.31 0.59 4.19
N ILE A 416 34.25 -0.68 4.58
CA ILE A 416 33.67 -1.12 5.86
C ILE A 416 34.43 -0.52 7.04
N LYS A 417 35.76 -0.47 6.98
CA LYS A 417 36.59 0.19 7.99
C LYS A 417 36.24 1.68 8.10
N HIS A 418 36.11 2.39 6.99
CA HIS A 418 35.69 3.79 7.00
C HIS A 418 34.30 3.98 7.62
N LEU A 419 33.33 3.09 7.36
CA LEU A 419 32.03 3.15 8.03
C LEU A 419 32.16 3.07 9.56
N SER A 420 33.04 2.20 10.06
CA SER A 420 33.27 2.06 11.51
C SER A 420 33.96 3.28 12.12
N GLU A 421 34.81 3.97 11.36
CA GLU A 421 35.51 5.19 11.80
C GLU A 421 34.58 6.41 11.76
N PHE A 422 33.77 6.53 10.71
CA PHE A 422 32.88 7.67 10.50
C PHE A 422 31.51 7.51 11.17
N ALA A 423 31.00 6.31 11.39
CA ALA A 423 29.70 6.11 12.03
C ALA A 423 29.77 5.02 13.13
N PRO A 424 30.69 5.12 14.11
CA PRO A 424 31.00 4.03 15.04
C PRO A 424 29.78 3.52 15.81
N ASP A 425 28.93 4.44 16.30
CA ASP A 425 27.76 4.08 17.10
C ASP A 425 26.71 3.34 16.27
N THR A 426 26.38 3.86 15.09
CA THR A 426 25.42 3.25 14.16
C THR A 426 25.96 1.92 13.63
N PHE A 427 27.25 1.87 13.29
CA PHE A 427 27.95 0.67 12.83
C PHE A 427 27.90 -0.46 13.86
N ALA A 428 28.12 -0.15 15.14
CA ALA A 428 28.10 -1.14 16.22
C ALA A 428 26.72 -1.78 16.46
N ARG A 429 25.63 -1.13 16.05
CA ARG A 429 24.26 -1.67 16.16
C ARG A 429 23.87 -2.57 14.98
N LYS A 430 24.61 -2.52 13.87
CA LYS A 430 24.33 -3.31 12.66
C LYS A 430 24.87 -4.73 12.77
N ILE A 431 24.24 -5.64 12.02
CA ILE A 431 24.77 -6.99 11.83
C ILE A 431 26.08 -6.88 11.02
N PRO A 432 27.21 -7.40 11.51
CA PRO A 432 28.51 -7.20 10.87
C PRO A 432 28.54 -7.56 9.37
N GLU A 433 27.93 -8.68 9.01
CA GLU A 433 27.89 -9.20 7.64
C GLU A 433 27.00 -8.35 6.71
N ALA A 434 26.03 -7.60 7.25
CA ALA A 434 25.13 -6.73 6.48
C ALA A 434 25.75 -5.37 6.14
N ASN A 435 26.83 -4.96 6.82
CA ASN A 435 27.54 -3.70 6.53
C ASN A 435 28.13 -3.62 5.12
N ILE A 436 28.18 -4.74 4.38
CA ILE A 436 28.57 -4.74 2.97
C ILE A 436 27.66 -3.89 2.09
N GLN A 437 26.35 -3.85 2.40
CA GLN A 437 25.40 -3.01 1.66
C GLN A 437 25.76 -1.52 1.80
N GLN A 438 26.01 -1.10 3.04
CA GLN A 438 26.41 0.26 3.40
C GLN A 438 27.76 0.62 2.76
N ALA A 439 28.71 -0.31 2.75
CA ALA A 439 30.04 -0.08 2.20
C ALA A 439 30.00 0.07 0.67
N PHE A 440 29.16 -0.72 0.00
CA PHE A 440 28.89 -0.56 -1.42
C PHE A 440 28.29 0.81 -1.73
N VAL A 441 27.28 1.24 -0.98
CA VAL A 441 26.61 2.53 -1.19
C VAL A 441 27.58 3.69 -0.97
N LEU A 442 28.32 3.70 0.15
CA LEU A 442 29.33 4.72 0.43
C LEU A 442 30.34 4.85 -0.71
N ASP A 443 30.95 3.73 -1.12
CA ASP A 443 31.96 3.70 -2.17
C ASP A 443 31.40 4.16 -3.53
N THR A 444 30.22 3.65 -3.89
CA THR A 444 29.59 3.94 -5.19
C THR A 444 29.13 5.39 -5.27
N VAL A 445 28.51 5.93 -4.22
CA VAL A 445 28.08 7.34 -4.20
C VAL A 445 29.28 8.27 -4.28
N LEU A 446 30.39 7.98 -3.58
CA LEU A 446 31.62 8.78 -3.69
C LEU A 446 32.19 8.76 -5.11
N LYS A 447 32.28 7.57 -5.75
CA LYS A 447 32.72 7.42 -7.14
C LYS A 447 31.87 8.22 -8.12
N LEU A 448 30.56 8.10 -8.01
CA LEU A 448 29.61 8.75 -8.91
C LEU A 448 29.53 10.26 -8.68
N SER A 449 29.75 10.72 -7.44
CA SER A 449 29.79 12.15 -7.12
C SER A 449 30.88 12.90 -7.89
N CYS A 450 31.99 12.24 -8.25
CA CYS A 450 33.06 12.83 -9.05
C CYS A 450 32.66 13.23 -10.48
N LEU A 451 31.50 12.78 -10.95
CA LEU A 451 30.93 13.17 -12.25
C LEU A 451 30.26 14.55 -12.20
N PHE A 452 30.01 15.08 -11.01
CA PHE A 452 29.30 16.33 -10.79
C PHE A 452 30.21 17.32 -10.06
N ASP A 453 30.00 18.63 -10.28
CA ASP A 453 30.74 19.66 -9.55
C ASP A 453 30.22 19.79 -8.10
N LYS A 454 28.89 19.86 -7.95
CA LYS A 454 28.18 19.91 -6.67
C LYS A 454 26.86 19.13 -6.79
N PRO A 455 26.90 17.79 -6.66
CA PRO A 455 25.72 16.98 -6.88
C PRO A 455 24.63 17.31 -5.85
N LYS A 456 23.39 17.42 -6.31
CA LYS A 456 22.22 17.41 -5.43
C LYS A 456 21.90 15.96 -5.08
N VAL A 457 22.15 15.57 -3.83
CA VAL A 457 22.02 14.19 -3.37
C VAL A 457 20.78 14.00 -2.51
N LEU A 458 20.05 12.90 -2.72
CA LEU A 458 18.92 12.47 -1.90
C LEU A 458 19.20 11.09 -1.30
N CYS A 459 19.11 10.97 0.02
CA CYS A 459 19.14 9.70 0.74
C CYS A 459 17.71 9.33 1.15
N ILE A 460 17.25 8.13 0.76
CA ILE A 460 15.95 7.59 1.15
C ILE A 460 16.17 6.41 2.10
N GLY A 461 15.58 6.45 3.29
CA GLY A 461 15.79 5.48 4.36
C GLY A 461 17.05 5.76 5.18
N SER A 462 17.30 7.03 5.53
CA SER A 462 18.52 7.47 6.23
C SER A 462 18.63 7.05 7.71
N TYR A 463 17.57 6.51 8.33
CA TYR A 463 17.60 6.13 9.73
C TYR A 463 18.52 4.93 9.96
N GLU A 464 19.53 5.13 10.81
CA GLU A 464 20.61 4.17 11.04
C GLU A 464 21.35 3.75 9.76
N ASP A 465 21.50 4.64 8.79
CA ASP A 465 22.28 4.40 7.57
C ASP A 465 23.74 4.89 7.77
N THR A 466 24.67 3.93 7.90
CA THR A 466 26.09 4.25 8.11
C THR A 466 26.74 4.86 6.87
N ALA A 467 26.23 4.59 5.66
CA ALA A 467 26.71 5.22 4.43
C ALA A 467 26.33 6.71 4.41
N ALA A 468 25.08 7.05 4.73
CA ALA A 468 24.60 8.43 4.84
C ALA A 468 25.37 9.21 5.91
N ASP A 469 25.53 8.65 7.11
CA ASP A 469 26.33 9.26 8.19
C ASP A 469 27.79 9.50 7.76
N SER A 470 28.39 8.54 7.08
CA SER A 470 29.78 8.64 6.58
C SER A 470 29.91 9.68 5.47
N LEU A 471 29.00 9.71 4.51
CA LEU A 471 28.96 10.70 3.43
C LEU A 471 28.82 12.13 3.97
N LYS A 472 27.97 12.34 4.98
CA LYS A 472 27.84 13.64 5.67
C LYS A 472 29.16 14.07 6.32
N LYS A 473 29.86 13.14 7.00
CA LYS A 473 31.18 13.42 7.59
C LYS A 473 32.27 13.72 6.54
N LEU A 474 32.14 13.15 5.35
CA LEU A 474 33.01 13.43 4.21
C LEU A 474 32.63 14.72 3.46
N GLY A 475 31.65 15.49 3.96
CA GLY A 475 31.26 16.79 3.42
C GLY A 475 30.21 16.74 2.31
N CYS A 476 29.59 15.58 2.07
CA CYS A 476 28.47 15.47 1.13
C CYS A 476 27.24 16.20 1.70
N GLN A 477 26.70 17.14 0.94
CA GLN A 477 25.42 17.78 1.24
C GLN A 477 24.31 16.95 0.62
N MET A 478 23.40 16.45 1.46
CA MET A 478 22.27 15.62 1.00
C MET A 478 20.99 16.00 1.73
N GLU A 479 19.88 15.78 1.04
CA GLU A 479 18.56 15.76 1.65
C GLU A 479 18.23 14.34 2.11
N GLU A 480 17.64 14.21 3.30
CA GLU A 480 17.36 12.94 3.96
C GLU A 480 15.86 12.73 4.09
N VAL A 481 15.37 11.57 3.67
CA VAL A 481 13.95 11.19 3.74
C VAL A 481 13.83 9.86 4.45
N ASP A 482 13.17 9.84 5.61
CA ASP A 482 12.98 8.63 6.39
C ASP A 482 11.73 8.75 7.29
N PRO A 483 10.84 7.74 7.33
CA PRO A 483 9.62 7.80 8.14
C PRO A 483 9.87 7.89 9.65
N VAL A 484 11.03 7.44 10.15
CA VAL A 484 11.41 7.55 11.57
C VAL A 484 11.92 8.96 11.90
N ILE A 485 12.55 9.64 10.93
CA ILE A 485 13.15 10.96 11.13
C ILE A 485 12.17 12.09 10.80
N ASN A 486 11.50 11.99 9.65
CA ASN A 486 10.66 13.06 9.13
C ASN A 486 9.38 12.57 8.44
N TYR A 487 9.48 11.85 7.34
CA TYR A 487 8.35 11.41 6.51
C TYR A 487 8.82 10.36 5.48
N ASP A 488 7.87 9.58 4.95
CA ASP A 488 8.14 8.63 3.86
C ASP A 488 8.32 9.31 2.49
N LEU A 489 8.79 8.55 1.50
CA LEU A 489 9.03 9.04 0.13
C LEU A 489 7.77 9.58 -0.54
N SER A 490 6.60 8.96 -0.33
CA SER A 490 5.36 9.44 -0.95
C SER A 490 4.93 10.78 -0.38
N THR A 491 5.04 10.95 0.93
CA THR A 491 4.81 12.23 1.59
C THR A 491 5.79 13.29 1.08
N PHE A 492 7.09 12.95 0.97
CA PHE A 492 8.09 13.85 0.40
C PHE A 492 7.74 14.27 -1.03
N PHE A 493 7.42 13.30 -1.88
CA PHE A 493 7.17 13.48 -3.30
C PHE A 493 6.02 14.46 -3.59
N HIS A 494 5.00 14.50 -2.73
CA HIS A 494 3.83 15.37 -2.91
C HIS A 494 3.93 16.75 -2.24
N LYS A 495 5.03 17.07 -1.56
CA LYS A 495 5.21 18.43 -1.04
C LYS A 495 5.37 19.43 -2.17
N GLU A 496 4.77 20.62 -2.01
CA GLU A 496 4.94 21.74 -2.95
C GLU A 496 6.41 22.15 -3.12
N SER A 497 7.23 21.98 -2.07
CA SER A 497 8.66 22.29 -2.09
C SER A 497 9.52 21.27 -2.84
N THR A 498 8.98 20.10 -3.17
CA THR A 498 9.77 19.01 -3.75
C THR A 498 9.98 19.24 -5.23
N ALA A 499 11.23 19.56 -5.58
CA ALA A 499 11.65 19.71 -6.96
C ALA A 499 11.81 18.33 -7.63
N LYS A 500 10.91 18.02 -8.56
CA LYS A 500 11.02 16.87 -9.47
C LYS A 500 12.14 17.10 -10.48
N GLU A 501 12.67 16.02 -11.01
CA GLU A 501 13.76 16.02 -11.99
C GLU A 501 14.98 16.87 -11.61
N SER A 502 15.36 16.84 -10.32
CA SER A 502 16.37 17.76 -9.78
C SER A 502 17.53 17.09 -9.07
N TYR A 503 17.45 15.79 -8.77
CA TYR A 503 18.49 15.08 -8.03
C TYR A 503 19.49 14.41 -8.97
N ASP A 504 20.77 14.71 -8.77
CA ASP A 504 21.89 14.12 -9.51
C ASP A 504 22.19 12.70 -9.03
N ILE A 505 22.05 12.46 -7.72
CA ILE A 505 22.24 11.14 -7.11
C ILE A 505 21.13 10.89 -6.11
N ILE A 506 20.46 9.74 -6.24
CA ILE A 506 19.54 9.22 -5.24
C ILE A 506 20.08 7.89 -4.75
N PHE A 507 20.14 7.66 -3.45
CA PHE A 507 20.56 6.36 -2.92
C PHE A 507 19.68 5.90 -1.76
N SER A 508 19.67 4.58 -1.57
CA SER A 508 18.89 3.93 -0.51
C SER A 508 19.51 2.57 -0.16
N THR A 509 19.71 2.30 1.12
CA THR A 509 20.38 1.08 1.59
C THR A 509 19.42 0.17 2.32
N SER A 510 19.11 -1.01 1.76
CA SER A 510 18.23 -2.01 2.41
C SER A 510 16.86 -1.44 2.77
N VAL A 511 16.17 -0.88 1.77
CA VAL A 511 14.84 -0.26 1.95
C VAL A 511 13.78 -0.96 1.12
N LEU A 512 14.12 -1.39 -0.10
CA LEU A 512 13.16 -1.81 -1.11
C LEU A 512 12.28 -2.99 -0.63
N GLU A 513 12.89 -3.96 0.05
CA GLU A 513 12.25 -5.12 0.69
C GLU A 513 11.27 -4.74 1.80
N HIS A 514 11.44 -3.57 2.43
CA HIS A 514 10.58 -3.06 3.49
C HIS A 514 9.44 -2.18 2.97
N ILE A 515 9.37 -1.92 1.65
CA ILE A 515 8.30 -1.14 1.03
C ILE A 515 7.22 -2.05 0.45
N ARG A 516 5.95 -1.79 0.81
CA ARG A 516 4.82 -2.58 0.30
C ARG A 516 4.50 -2.28 -1.18
N ASN A 517 4.54 -1.01 -1.56
CA ASN A 517 4.34 -0.55 -2.93
C ASN A 517 5.68 -0.12 -3.54
N ASP A 518 6.54 -1.11 -3.75
CA ASP A 518 7.86 -0.98 -4.38
C ASP A 518 7.78 -0.40 -5.80
N GLU A 519 6.72 -0.69 -6.54
CA GLU A 519 6.53 -0.16 -7.90
C GLU A 519 6.27 1.36 -7.88
N LEU A 520 5.46 1.86 -6.93
CA LEU A 520 5.28 3.31 -6.73
C LEU A 520 6.58 3.97 -6.27
N PHE A 521 7.31 3.33 -5.35
CA PHE A 521 8.61 3.81 -4.87
C PHE A 521 9.61 4.01 -6.02
N MET A 522 9.76 3.00 -6.87
CA MET A 522 10.64 3.09 -8.05
C MET A 522 10.18 4.16 -9.03
N THR A 523 8.87 4.27 -9.27
CA THR A 523 8.29 5.31 -10.14
C THR A 523 8.60 6.71 -9.62
N GLN A 524 8.45 6.96 -8.31
CA GLN A 524 8.74 8.25 -7.69
C GLN A 524 10.23 8.58 -7.77
N ILE A 525 11.13 7.61 -7.54
CA ILE A 525 12.58 7.79 -7.70
C ILE A 525 12.91 8.27 -9.12
N VAL A 526 12.39 7.61 -10.15
CA VAL A 526 12.66 7.98 -11.56
C VAL A 526 12.18 9.41 -11.88
N GLN A 527 11.04 9.83 -11.32
CA GLN A 527 10.52 11.19 -11.50
C GLN A 527 11.30 12.26 -10.72
N LEU A 528 11.99 11.90 -9.64
CA LEU A 528 12.84 12.84 -8.89
C LEU A 528 14.22 13.05 -9.55
N LEU A 529 14.69 12.08 -10.33
CA LEU A 529 16.00 12.14 -11.00
C LEU A 529 16.09 13.25 -12.05
N ALA A 530 17.14 14.04 -11.95
CA ALA A 530 17.57 14.94 -13.01
C ALA A 530 17.99 14.16 -14.26
N PRO A 531 17.99 14.79 -15.46
CA PRO A 531 18.65 14.20 -16.64
C PRO A 531 20.11 13.84 -16.32
N LYS A 532 20.54 12.62 -16.71
CA LYS A 532 21.83 12.01 -16.31
C LYS A 532 21.98 11.66 -14.83
N GLY A 533 20.95 11.89 -14.02
CA GLY A 533 20.93 11.53 -12.62
C GLY A 533 21.07 10.02 -12.43
N LEU A 534 21.68 9.63 -11.32
CA LEU A 534 22.06 8.25 -10.99
C LEU A 534 21.32 7.78 -9.74
N VAL A 535 21.03 6.49 -9.70
CA VAL A 535 20.43 5.83 -8.54
C VAL A 535 21.33 4.72 -8.05
N VAL A 536 21.48 4.58 -6.73
CA VAL A 536 22.23 3.49 -6.07
C VAL A 536 21.35 2.83 -5.02
N LEU A 537 20.92 1.59 -5.25
CA LEU A 537 20.09 0.82 -4.32
C LEU A 537 20.78 -0.47 -3.90
N THR A 538 20.52 -0.91 -2.67
CA THR A 538 20.76 -2.29 -2.21
C THR A 538 19.49 -2.87 -1.62
N PHE A 539 19.36 -4.19 -1.69
CA PHE A 539 18.18 -4.91 -1.21
C PHE A 539 18.46 -6.39 -0.95
N ASP A 540 17.58 -6.98 -0.15
CA ASP A 540 17.60 -8.40 0.19
C ASP A 540 17.19 -9.27 -1.02
N PHE A 541 18.02 -10.26 -1.35
CA PHE A 541 17.96 -11.02 -2.60
C PHE A 541 18.11 -12.53 -2.38
N ASP A 542 17.19 -13.31 -2.94
CA ASP A 542 17.31 -14.76 -3.06
C ASP A 542 16.61 -15.21 -4.32
N ASP A 543 17.36 -15.57 -5.36
CA ASP A 543 16.81 -15.99 -6.65
C ASP A 543 16.01 -17.31 -6.58
N ARG A 544 16.06 -18.01 -5.44
CA ARG A 544 15.28 -19.21 -5.15
C ARG A 544 13.96 -18.91 -4.45
N TYR A 545 13.74 -17.65 -4.04
CA TYR A 545 12.55 -17.24 -3.31
C TYR A 545 11.28 -17.54 -4.11
N GLN A 546 10.30 -18.11 -3.42
CA GLN A 546 8.97 -18.33 -3.96
C GLN A 546 7.94 -17.65 -3.06
N ILE A 547 6.87 -17.13 -3.66
CA ILE A 547 5.80 -16.48 -2.91
C ILE A 547 5.22 -17.42 -1.87
N GLY A 548 5.04 -16.90 -0.66
CA GLY A 548 4.58 -17.67 0.50
C GLY A 548 5.69 -18.41 1.24
N ALA A 549 6.92 -18.46 0.73
CA ALA A 549 8.06 -18.93 1.50
C ALA A 549 8.32 -17.99 2.71
N PRO A 550 8.87 -18.52 3.81
CA PRO A 550 9.22 -17.70 4.97
C PRO A 550 10.26 -16.63 4.62
N ILE A 551 9.98 -15.39 5.00
CA ILE A 551 10.87 -14.23 4.87
C ILE A 551 11.09 -13.57 6.23
N PRO A 552 12.13 -12.72 6.39
CA PRO A 552 12.28 -11.88 7.57
C PRO A 552 10.98 -11.11 7.90
N PRO A 553 10.58 -11.03 9.19
CA PRO A 553 9.32 -10.37 9.58
C PRO A 553 9.22 -8.88 9.20
N GLU A 554 10.34 -8.22 8.92
CA GLU A 554 10.50 -6.85 8.43
C GLU A 554 10.43 -6.73 6.89
N ASP A 555 10.45 -7.83 6.15
CA ASP A 555 10.39 -7.82 4.67
C ASP A 555 9.00 -8.13 4.10
N TYR A 556 8.57 -7.40 3.08
CA TYR A 556 7.40 -7.77 2.29
C TYR A 556 7.76 -8.77 1.19
N ARG A 557 9.02 -8.85 0.78
CA ARG A 557 9.52 -9.75 -0.27
C ARG A 557 11.06 -9.83 -0.23
N LEU A 558 11.60 -10.98 -0.63
CA LEU A 558 12.99 -11.10 -1.10
C LEU A 558 13.00 -11.00 -2.63
N TYR A 559 13.93 -10.23 -3.19
CA TYR A 559 13.96 -10.01 -4.64
C TYR A 559 14.61 -11.17 -5.39
N THR A 560 14.11 -11.41 -6.61
CA THR A 560 14.64 -12.36 -7.59
C THR A 560 15.01 -11.63 -8.88
N GLN A 561 15.77 -12.27 -9.77
CA GLN A 561 16.00 -11.73 -11.12
C GLN A 561 14.69 -11.56 -11.90
N GLN A 562 13.73 -12.46 -11.67
CA GLN A 562 12.42 -12.39 -12.30
C GLN A 562 11.63 -11.15 -11.85
N ASP A 563 11.68 -10.82 -10.56
CA ASP A 563 11.09 -9.59 -10.02
C ASP A 563 11.71 -8.36 -10.69
N LEU A 564 13.04 -8.30 -10.76
CA LEU A 564 13.73 -7.18 -11.40
C LEU A 564 13.31 -7.00 -12.85
N ARG A 565 13.31 -8.07 -13.65
CA ARG A 565 12.99 -8.03 -15.08
C ARG A 565 11.53 -7.70 -15.37
N ASN A 566 10.60 -8.31 -14.63
CA ASN A 566 9.18 -8.23 -14.99
C ASN A 566 8.43 -7.11 -14.29
N ARG A 567 8.93 -6.66 -13.13
CA ARG A 567 8.21 -5.68 -12.29
C ARG A 567 8.97 -4.38 -12.14
N ILE A 568 10.31 -4.42 -11.98
CA ILE A 568 11.09 -3.22 -11.70
C ILE A 568 11.59 -2.53 -12.98
N PHE A 569 12.21 -3.26 -13.90
CA PHE A 569 12.79 -2.67 -15.13
C PHE A 569 11.78 -1.95 -16.03
N PRO A 570 10.53 -2.44 -16.20
CA PRO A 570 9.54 -1.69 -16.96
C PRO A 570 9.30 -0.28 -16.41
N LEU A 571 9.54 -0.06 -15.11
CA LEU A 571 9.34 1.22 -14.43
C LEU A 571 10.49 2.21 -14.64
N LEU A 572 11.63 1.73 -15.12
CA LEU A 572 12.83 2.53 -15.34
C LEU A 572 12.78 3.21 -16.72
N GLN A 573 11.62 3.74 -17.10
CA GLN A 573 11.41 4.38 -18.40
C GLN A 573 12.41 5.53 -18.59
N GLY A 574 13.09 5.55 -19.74
CA GLY A 574 14.11 6.54 -20.03
C GLY A 574 15.38 6.39 -19.19
N CYS A 575 15.61 5.24 -18.56
CA CYS A 575 16.84 4.94 -17.82
C CYS A 575 17.60 3.75 -18.42
N SER A 576 18.86 3.61 -18.04
CA SER A 576 19.72 2.48 -18.40
C SER A 576 20.49 1.99 -17.17
N LEU A 577 20.79 0.69 -17.11
CA LEU A 577 21.65 0.15 -16.05
C LEU A 577 23.08 0.63 -16.24
N VAL A 578 23.77 0.89 -15.13
CA VAL A 578 25.20 1.18 -15.15
C VAL A 578 25.98 -0.12 -15.12
N GLY A 579 26.49 -0.52 -16.29
CA GLY A 579 27.16 -1.80 -16.51
C GLY A 579 26.22 -2.99 -16.67
N GLU A 580 26.80 -4.11 -17.10
CA GLU A 580 26.09 -5.39 -17.23
C GLU A 580 25.77 -5.97 -15.85
N PRO A 581 24.52 -6.41 -15.59
CA PRO A 581 24.13 -6.95 -14.30
C PRO A 581 24.64 -8.37 -14.04
N GLN A 582 25.02 -8.64 -12.79
CA GLN A 582 25.58 -9.91 -12.33
C GLN A 582 24.92 -10.39 -11.04
N TRP A 583 23.68 -10.90 -11.13
CA TRP A 583 22.89 -11.33 -9.96
C TRP A 583 22.78 -12.85 -9.76
N SER A 584 23.58 -13.65 -10.47
CA SER A 584 23.58 -15.09 -10.25
C SER A 584 24.18 -15.44 -8.90
N CYS A 585 23.37 -16.00 -7.98
CA CYS A 585 23.81 -16.47 -6.67
C CYS A 585 23.09 -17.79 -6.30
N PRO A 586 23.61 -18.96 -6.68
CA PRO A 586 22.99 -20.23 -6.30
C PRO A 586 23.13 -20.55 -4.81
N ASN A 587 24.13 -19.95 -4.15
CA ASN A 587 24.50 -20.23 -2.77
C ASN A 587 24.54 -18.93 -1.95
N PRO A 588 23.37 -18.43 -1.50
CA PRO A 588 23.33 -17.28 -0.61
C PRO A 588 24.13 -17.53 0.67
N ASP A 589 24.72 -16.47 1.19
CA ASP A 589 25.79 -16.53 2.19
C ASP A 589 25.47 -15.77 3.48
N PHE A 590 24.31 -15.10 3.54
CA PHE A 590 23.81 -14.42 4.72
C PHE A 590 22.72 -15.25 5.41
N VAL A 591 22.75 -15.29 6.74
CA VAL A 591 21.76 -16.00 7.55
C VAL A 591 21.19 -15.04 8.60
N TYR A 592 19.97 -14.57 8.37
CA TYR A 592 19.27 -13.70 9.30
C TYR A 592 18.54 -14.50 10.38
N ALA A 593 18.69 -14.08 11.63
CA ALA A 593 18.09 -14.70 12.83
C ALA A 593 18.27 -16.23 12.90
N GLY A 594 19.36 -16.77 12.33
CA GLY A 594 19.65 -18.20 12.29
C GLY A 594 18.70 -19.04 11.43
N LYS A 595 17.81 -18.41 10.65
CA LYS A 595 16.71 -19.09 9.95
C LYS A 595 16.59 -18.71 8.48
N TYR A 596 16.66 -17.43 8.15
CA TYR A 596 16.39 -16.94 6.80
C TYR A 596 17.70 -16.85 6.04
N LYS A 597 17.85 -17.61 4.96
CA LYS A 597 19.10 -17.70 4.20
C LYS A 597 18.96 -17.04 2.83
N TYR A 598 19.64 -15.92 2.64
CA TYR A 598 19.60 -15.10 1.43
C TYR A 598 20.94 -14.36 1.25
N THR A 599 21.05 -13.46 0.26
CA THR A 599 22.22 -12.59 0.05
C THR A 599 21.75 -11.18 -0.27
N PHE A 600 22.66 -10.23 -0.49
CA PHE A 600 22.27 -8.87 -0.89
C PHE A 600 22.62 -8.62 -2.35
N ALA A 601 21.80 -7.83 -3.03
CA ALA A 601 22.05 -7.40 -4.40
C ALA A 601 21.99 -5.88 -4.52
N THR A 602 22.50 -5.37 -5.64
CA THR A 602 22.55 -3.94 -5.93
C THR A 602 21.83 -3.64 -7.24
N LEU A 603 21.22 -2.46 -7.31
CA LEU A 603 20.62 -1.89 -8.52
C LEU A 603 21.12 -0.46 -8.71
N VAL A 604 21.86 -0.23 -9.80
CA VAL A 604 22.43 1.07 -10.18
C VAL A 604 22.04 1.40 -11.61
N PHE A 605 21.36 2.52 -11.79
CA PHE A 605 20.88 2.98 -13.09
C PHE A 605 21.00 4.49 -13.26
N GLN A 606 20.98 4.94 -14.51
CA GLN A 606 21.09 6.34 -14.91
C GLN A 606 19.89 6.75 -15.76
N LYS A 607 19.34 7.93 -15.49
CA LYS A 607 18.33 8.57 -16.36
C LYS A 607 18.99 9.16 -17.60
N SER A 608 18.44 8.89 -18.78
CA SER A 608 18.94 9.41 -20.06
C SER A 608 18.84 10.94 -20.13
N LEU A 609 19.59 11.54 -21.07
CA LEU A 609 19.30 12.88 -21.58
C LEU A 609 17.97 12.76 -22.33
N GLY A 610 16.89 13.29 -21.74
CA GLY A 610 15.57 13.33 -22.37
C GLY A 610 15.56 14.02 -23.73
#